data_AF-A0A958MGH7-F1
#
_entry.id   AF-A0A958MGH7-F1
#
_cell.length_a   1.000
_cell.length_b   1.000
_cell.length_c   1.000
_cell.angle_alpha   90.00
_cell.angle_beta   90.00
_cell.angle_gamma   90.00
#
_symmetry.space_group_name_H-M   'P 1'
#
loop_
_entity.id
_entity.type
_entity.pdbx_description
1 polymer ?
#
loop_
_entity_poly.entity_id
_entity_poly.type
_entity_poly.pdbx_seq_one_letter_code
_entity_poly.pdbx_strand_id
1 'polypeptide(L)'
;MNSDNYNDLMNELRTEYLEGFSEKFIVIRKYLSDSDLYPLELEFHKLKGTGTTYGAPEVSEIGLHMERICKSQPQDLAEWVEMAIQLLEKTKKKYLDEESFELQMDPAFKKLSQAS
;
A
#
# COMPACT_ATOMS: atom_id res chain seq x y z
N MET A 1 7.99 -23.07 -20.28
CA MET A 1 6.86 -22.17 -19.99
C MET A 1 7.09 -20.94 -20.85
N ASN A 2 6.20 -20.61 -21.79
CA ASN A 2 6.35 -19.39 -22.60
C ASN A 2 6.22 -18.17 -21.69
N SER A 3 7.03 -17.14 -21.93
CA SER A 3 7.09 -15.92 -21.11
C SER A 3 5.72 -15.23 -20.98
N ASP A 4 4.88 -15.33 -22.00
CA ASP A 4 3.58 -14.67 -22.04
C ASP A 4 2.61 -15.24 -20.98
N ASN A 5 2.56 -16.57 -20.84
CA ASN A 5 1.69 -17.24 -19.86
C ASN A 5 2.09 -16.92 -18.40
N TYR A 6 3.38 -16.71 -18.14
CA TYR A 6 3.83 -16.28 -16.81
C TYR A 6 3.40 -14.84 -16.49
N ASN A 7 3.53 -13.94 -17.45
CA ASN A 7 3.14 -12.54 -17.26
C ASN A 7 1.63 -12.40 -17.06
N ASP A 8 0.82 -13.15 -17.81
CA ASP A 8 -0.63 -13.18 -17.67
C ASP A 8 -1.04 -13.67 -16.27
N LEU A 9 -0.46 -14.78 -15.80
CA LEU A 9 -0.70 -15.27 -14.44
C LEU A 9 -0.32 -14.24 -13.37
N MET A 10 0.83 -13.58 -13.52
CA MET A 10 1.24 -12.55 -12.56
C MET A 10 0.33 -11.33 -12.58
N ASN A 11 -0.21 -10.97 -13.74
CA ASN A 11 -1.20 -9.91 -13.86
C ASN A 11 -2.51 -10.27 -13.14
N GLU A 12 -3.01 -11.49 -13.33
CA GLU A 12 -4.20 -12.00 -12.64
C GLU A 12 -4.02 -11.98 -11.11
N LEU A 13 -2.91 -12.53 -10.61
CA LEU A 13 -2.62 -12.55 -9.17
C LEU A 13 -2.50 -11.13 -8.59
N ARG A 14 -1.94 -10.19 -9.34
CA ARG A 14 -1.87 -8.78 -8.92
C ARG A 14 -3.25 -8.14 -8.87
N THR A 15 -4.11 -8.41 -9.86
CA THR A 15 -5.49 -7.92 -9.88
C THR A 15 -6.25 -8.43 -8.66
N GLU A 16 -6.25 -9.74 -8.39
CA GLU A 16 -6.90 -10.33 -7.21
C GLU A 16 -6.39 -9.72 -5.90
N TYR A 17 -5.07 -9.54 -5.79
CA TYR A 17 -4.45 -8.91 -4.62
C TYR A 17 -4.96 -7.47 -4.39
N LEU A 18 -5.07 -6.67 -5.45
CA LEU A 18 -5.50 -5.27 -5.39
C LEU A 18 -7.01 -5.13 -5.19
N GLU A 19 -7.81 -6.07 -5.68
CA GLU A 19 -9.26 -6.09 -5.42
C GLU A 19 -9.56 -6.22 -3.93
N GLY A 20 -8.78 -7.03 -3.21
CA GLY A 20 -8.89 -7.21 -1.75
C GLY A 20 -8.51 -5.99 -0.90
N PHE A 21 -8.04 -4.88 -1.49
CA PHE A 21 -7.62 -3.70 -0.73
C PHE A 21 -8.74 -3.03 0.04
N SER A 22 -9.98 -3.08 -0.47
CA SER A 22 -11.12 -2.46 0.21
C SER A 22 -11.33 -3.04 1.61
N GLU A 23 -11.18 -4.36 1.77
CA GLU A 23 -11.24 -5.01 3.08
C GLU A 23 -10.02 -4.65 3.95
N LYS A 24 -8.82 -4.60 3.35
CA LYS A 24 -7.60 -4.19 4.07
C LYS A 24 -7.72 -2.78 4.64
N PHE A 25 -8.30 -1.84 3.91
CA PHE A 25 -8.48 -0.47 4.40
C PHE A 25 -9.44 -0.39 5.58
N ILE A 26 -10.49 -1.22 5.61
CA ILE A 26 -11.40 -1.32 6.75
C ILE A 26 -10.63 -1.83 7.98
N VAL A 27 -9.80 -2.86 7.81
CA VAL A 27 -8.98 -3.42 8.89
C VAL A 27 -7.95 -2.41 9.41
N ILE A 28 -7.24 -1.71 8.53
CA ILE A 28 -6.26 -0.68 8.88
C ILE A 28 -6.92 0.45 9.68
N ARG A 29 -8.06 0.98 9.20
CA ARG A 29 -8.82 2.02 9.91
C ARG A 29 -9.34 1.53 11.25
N LYS A 30 -9.74 0.26 11.34
CA LYS A 30 -10.15 -0.36 12.60
C LYS A 30 -9.00 -0.37 13.61
N TYR A 31 -7.81 -0.87 13.24
CA TYR A 31 -6.66 -0.88 14.15
C TYR A 31 -6.26 0.53 14.59
N LEU A 32 -6.30 1.51 13.68
CA LEU A 32 -6.08 2.91 14.03
C LEU A 32 -7.12 3.43 15.04
N SER A 33 -8.41 3.18 14.80
CA SER A 33 -9.50 3.58 15.69
C SER A 33 -9.40 2.94 17.07
N ASP A 34 -9.01 1.67 17.12
CA ASP A 34 -8.84 0.91 18.36
C ASP A 34 -7.52 1.24 19.07
N SER A 35 -6.68 2.13 18.48
CA SER A 35 -5.33 2.47 18.94
C SER A 35 -4.41 1.25 19.06
N ASP A 36 -4.67 0.20 18.27
CA ASP A 36 -3.92 -1.04 18.27
C ASP A 36 -2.75 -0.94 17.28
N LEU A 37 -1.65 -0.35 17.74
CA LEU A 37 -0.54 0.08 16.88
C LEU A 37 0.30 -1.08 16.34
N TYR A 38 0.38 -2.19 17.08
CA TYR A 38 1.18 -3.35 16.64
C TYR A 38 0.55 -4.07 15.44
N PRO A 39 -0.76 -4.41 15.44
CA PRO A 39 -1.43 -4.93 14.26
C PRO A 39 -1.47 -3.94 13.10
N LEU A 40 -1.58 -2.64 13.38
CA LEU A 40 -1.49 -1.61 12.34
C LEU A 40 -0.13 -1.64 11.62
N GLU A 41 0.97 -1.62 12.39
CA GLU A 41 2.33 -1.77 11.86
C GLU A 41 2.46 -3.06 11.04
N LEU A 42 1.93 -4.17 11.56
CA LEU A 42 2.01 -5.47 10.91
C LEU A 42 1.26 -5.50 9.57
N GLU A 43 0.12 -4.82 9.43
CA GLU A 43 -0.57 -4.71 8.15
C GLU A 43 0.27 -3.94 7.10
N PHE A 44 0.94 -2.86 7.49
CA PHE A 44 1.86 -2.17 6.58
C PHE A 44 3.11 -3.00 6.24
N HIS A 45 3.63 -3.77 7.20
CA HIS A 45 4.70 -4.73 6.94
C HIS A 45 4.28 -5.82 5.93
N LYS A 46 3.05 -6.33 6.04
CA LYS A 46 2.49 -7.27 5.07
C LYS A 46 2.38 -6.63 3.69
N LEU A 47 1.81 -5.42 3.59
CA LEU A 47 1.70 -4.68 2.33
C LEU A 47 3.05 -4.49 1.64
N LYS A 48 4.10 -4.19 2.42
CA LYS A 48 5.48 -4.14 1.92
C LYS A 48 5.88 -5.45 1.23
N GLY A 49 5.73 -6.58 1.92
CA GLY A 49 6.12 -7.89 1.38
C GLY A 49 5.27 -8.36 0.20
N THR A 50 3.94 -8.17 0.28
CA THR A 50 3.02 -8.62 -0.76
C THR A 50 3.09 -7.74 -2.01
N GLY A 51 3.40 -6.44 -1.87
CA GLY A 51 3.65 -5.56 -3.01
C GLY A 51 4.78 -6.05 -3.91
N THR A 52 5.92 -6.48 -3.34
CA THR A 52 7.00 -7.10 -4.10
C THR A 52 6.57 -8.43 -4.74
N THR A 53 5.87 -9.27 -3.97
CA THR A 53 5.44 -10.61 -4.40
C THR A 53 4.53 -10.56 -5.62
N TYR A 54 3.59 -9.61 -5.64
CA TYR A 54 2.59 -9.47 -6.71
C TYR A 54 2.97 -8.43 -7.78
N GLY A 55 4.23 -7.95 -7.81
CA GLY A 55 4.67 -7.01 -8.85
C GLY A 55 3.98 -5.64 -8.81
N ALA A 56 3.72 -5.13 -7.60
CA ALA A 56 3.20 -3.80 -7.30
C ALA A 56 4.21 -3.03 -6.42
N PRO A 57 5.35 -2.56 -6.99
CA PRO A 57 6.43 -1.92 -6.23
C PRO A 57 5.97 -0.67 -5.46
N GLU A 58 4.99 0.07 -5.97
CA GLU A 58 4.40 1.23 -5.32
C GLU A 58 3.76 0.86 -3.97
N VAL A 59 3.03 -0.27 -3.93
CA VAL A 59 2.45 -0.79 -2.68
C VAL A 59 3.56 -1.15 -1.70
N SER A 60 4.63 -1.76 -2.20
CA SER A 60 5.78 -2.12 -1.37
C SER A 60 6.42 -0.89 -0.73
N GLU A 61 6.56 0.17 -1.49
CA GLU A 61 7.18 1.42 -1.07
C GLU A 61 6.32 2.19 -0.07
N ILE A 62 5.01 2.29 -0.32
CA ILE A 62 4.06 2.88 0.64
C ILE A 62 4.08 2.10 1.96
N GLY A 63 4.06 0.76 1.90
CA GLY A 63 4.12 -0.10 3.08
C GLY A 63 5.40 0.08 3.89
N LEU A 64 6.56 0.22 3.23
CA LEU A 64 7.84 0.48 3.88
C LEU A 64 7.84 1.77 4.71
N HIS A 65 7.37 2.87 4.12
CA HIS A 65 7.34 4.16 4.80
C HIS A 65 6.32 4.17 5.95
N MET A 66 5.14 3.58 5.76
CA MET A 66 4.15 3.49 6.82
C MET A 66 4.56 2.57 7.97
N GLU A 67 5.27 1.47 7.70
CA GLU A 67 5.85 0.62 8.76
C GLU A 67 6.76 1.45 9.67
N ARG A 68 7.58 2.35 9.10
CA ARG A 68 8.47 3.24 9.87
C ARG A 68 7.69 4.30 10.66
N ILE A 69 6.70 4.92 10.03
CA ILE A 69 5.83 5.92 10.67
C ILE A 69 5.05 5.30 11.85
N CYS A 70 4.55 4.08 11.70
CA CYS A 70 3.88 3.37 12.80
C CYS A 70 4.85 3.11 13.97
N LYS A 71 6.12 2.78 13.69
CA LYS A 71 7.16 2.58 14.72
C LYS A 71 7.52 3.87 15.46
N SER A 72 7.49 5.02 14.81
CA SER A 72 7.79 6.31 15.44
C SER A 72 6.61 6.91 16.21
N GLN A 73 5.39 6.40 15.97
CA GLN A 73 4.15 6.80 16.67
C GLN A 73 3.94 8.32 16.74
N PRO A 74 3.97 9.04 15.61
CA PRO A 74 3.82 10.48 15.63
C PRO A 74 2.40 10.87 16.03
N GLN A 75 2.23 12.10 16.53
CA GLN A 75 0.94 12.61 16.98
C GLN A 75 -0.13 12.63 15.86
N ASP A 76 0.30 12.75 14.60
CA ASP A 76 -0.51 12.81 13.39
C ASP A 76 -0.60 11.46 12.65
N LEU A 77 -0.37 10.32 13.34
CA LEU A 77 -0.43 8.98 12.74
C LEU A 77 -1.70 8.73 11.91
N ALA A 78 -2.85 9.23 12.36
CA ALA A 78 -4.10 9.10 11.63
C ALA A 78 -4.07 9.78 10.24
N GLU A 79 -3.43 10.94 10.12
CA GLU A 79 -3.29 11.64 8.85
C GLU A 79 -2.39 10.87 7.88
N TRP A 80 -1.31 10.27 8.40
CA TRP A 80 -0.42 9.43 7.61
C TRP A 80 -1.10 8.16 7.11
N VAL A 81 -1.90 7.51 7.96
CA VAL A 81 -2.67 6.32 7.58
C VAL A 81 -3.65 6.65 6.45
N GLU A 82 -4.43 7.73 6.56
CA GLU A 82 -5.37 8.11 5.50
C GLU A 82 -4.65 8.52 4.20
N MET A 83 -3.50 9.20 4.31
CA MET A 83 -2.66 9.52 3.15
C MET A 83 -2.16 8.26 2.44
N ALA A 84 -1.70 7.26 3.20
CA ALA A 84 -1.26 5.99 2.66
C ALA A 84 -2.41 5.24 1.97
N ILE A 85 -3.62 5.23 2.56
CA ILE A 85 -4.79 4.62 1.94
C ILE A 85 -5.11 5.29 0.60
N GLN A 86 -5.08 6.63 0.53
CA GLN A 86 -5.30 7.36 -0.73
C GLN A 86 -4.27 7.02 -1.81
N LEU A 87 -2.98 6.86 -1.43
CA LEU A 87 -1.93 6.44 -2.36
C LEU A 87 -2.12 4.99 -2.83
N LEU A 88 -2.57 4.09 -1.95
CA LEU A 88 -2.90 2.71 -2.30
C LEU A 88 -4.13 2.63 -3.20
N GLU A 89 -5.13 3.50 -3.02
CA GLU A 89 -6.29 3.63 -3.92
C GLU A 89 -5.88 4.10 -5.31
N LYS A 90 -5.02 5.14 -5.40
CA LYS A 90 -4.45 5.59 -6.69
C LYS A 90 -3.65 4.48 -7.37
N THR A 91 -2.87 3.73 -6.59
CA THR A 91 -2.10 2.58 -7.09
C THR A 91 -3.03 1.48 -7.60
N LYS A 92 -4.09 1.15 -6.86
CA LYS A 92 -5.11 0.21 -7.32
C LYS A 92 -5.72 0.67 -8.65
N LYS A 93 -6.09 1.94 -8.75
CA LYS A 93 -6.68 2.53 -9.97
C LYS A 93 -5.75 2.43 -11.18
N LYS A 94 -4.45 2.72 -11.01
CA LYS A 94 -3.41 2.54 -12.04
C LYS A 94 -3.45 1.14 -12.67
N TYR A 95 -3.53 0.12 -11.83
CA TYR A 95 -3.45 -1.28 -12.27
C TYR A 95 -4.78 -1.82 -12.82
N LEU A 96 -5.92 -1.37 -12.28
CA LEU A 96 -7.23 -1.86 -12.70
C LEU A 96 -7.81 -1.09 -13.89
N ASP A 97 -7.53 0.22 -13.99
CA ASP A 97 -8.09 1.11 -15.01
C ASP A 97 -7.06 1.45 -16.11
N GLU A 98 -5.86 0.84 -16.07
CA GLU A 98 -4.72 1.11 -16.96
C GLU A 98 -4.30 2.60 -17.01
N GLU A 99 -4.60 3.38 -15.97
CA GLU A 99 -4.21 4.79 -15.88
C GLU A 99 -2.71 4.96 -15.55
N SER A 100 -2.10 6.04 -16.03
CA SER A 100 -0.73 6.39 -15.64
C SER A 100 -0.69 6.96 -14.23
N PHE A 101 0.09 6.34 -13.35
CA PHE A 101 0.40 6.85 -12.02
C PHE A 101 1.87 6.62 -11.71
N GLU A 102 2.57 7.72 -11.44
CA GLU A 102 3.96 7.75 -11.02
C GLU A 102 4.03 8.15 -9.55
N LEU A 103 4.16 7.16 -8.67
CA LEU A 103 4.17 7.36 -7.21
C LEU A 103 5.19 8.43 -6.78
N GLN A 104 6.38 8.40 -7.37
CA GLN A 104 7.49 9.33 -7.08
C GLN A 104 7.16 10.80 -7.38
N MET A 105 6.17 11.05 -8.25
CA MET A 105 5.74 12.40 -8.62
C MET A 105 4.57 12.89 -7.76
N ASP A 106 3.90 11.99 -7.04
CA ASP A 106 2.75 12.33 -6.20
C ASP A 106 3.19 13.17 -4.97
N PRO A 107 2.63 14.37 -4.76
CA PRO A 107 2.97 15.21 -3.61
C PRO A 107 2.73 14.54 -2.25
N ALA A 108 1.70 13.71 -2.13
CA ALA A 108 1.41 13.00 -0.89
C ALA A 108 2.48 11.95 -0.61
N PHE A 109 2.94 11.24 -1.64
CA PHE A 109 4.03 10.29 -1.48
C PHE A 109 5.35 10.97 -1.09
N LYS A 110 5.68 12.11 -1.72
CA LYS A 110 6.88 12.90 -1.33
C LYS A 110 6.84 13.33 0.14
N LYS A 111 5.66 13.73 0.63
CA LYS A 111 5.47 14.10 2.03
C LYS A 111 5.64 12.88 2.95
N LEU A 112 5.04 11.74 2.58
CA LEU A 112 5.11 10.49 3.33
C LEU A 112 6.53 9.92 3.40
N SER A 113 7.30 9.98 2.30
CA SER A 113 8.68 9.48 2.28
C SER A 113 9.67 10.32 3.09
N GLN A 114 9.36 11.61 3.30
CA GLN A 114 10.14 12.51 4.16
C GLN A 114 9.82 12.34 5.65
N ALA A 115 8.64 11.80 5.99
CA ALA A 115 8.19 11.63 7.37
C ALA A 115 8.66 10.32 8.04
N SER A 116 9.13 9.37 7.23
CA SER A 116 9.60 8.04 7.66
C SER A 116 11.11 7.98 7.89
#